data_AF-A0A7V5N1P5-F1
#
_entry.id   AF-A0A7V5N1P5-F1
#
_cell.length_a   1.000
_cell.length_b   1.000
_cell.length_c   1.000
_cell.angle_alpha   90.00
_cell.angle_beta   90.00
_cell.angle_gamma   90.00
#
_symmetry.space_group_name_H-M   'P 1'
#
loop_
_entity.id
_entity.type
_entity.pdbx_description
1 polymer ?
#
loop_
_entity_poly.entity_id
_entity_poly.type
_entity_poly.pdbx_seq_one_letter_code
_entity_poly.pdbx_strand_id
1 'polypeptide(L)' 'MVPLDLNHRQRRAWPLIQKQGRISRSDYQEIFDNKLPPRTALYDLLDLVARGFLRKVGKGPATQYELDNRAESSKEA' A
#
# COMPACT_ATOMS: atom_id res chain seq x y z
N MET A 1 6.94 -11.30 4.73
CA MET A 1 5.99 -12.30 4.16
C MET A 1 4.93 -11.56 3.37
N VAL A 2 4.53 -12.05 2.18
CA VAL A 2 3.45 -11.43 1.40
C VAL A 2 2.11 -12.05 1.82
N PRO A 3 1.11 -11.27 2.26
CA PRO A 3 -0.20 -11.80 2.60
C PRO A 3 -0.88 -12.46 1.38
N LEU A 4 -1.46 -13.65 1.57
CA LEU A 4 -2.04 -14.46 0.50
C LEU A 4 -3.31 -13.84 -0.10
N ASP A 5 -3.96 -12.99 0.67
CA ASP A 5 -5.20 -12.26 0.35
C ASP A 5 -4.96 -10.94 -0.41
N LEU A 6 -3.69 -10.53 -0.62
CA LEU A 6 -3.38 -9.44 -1.54
C LEU A 6 -3.63 -9.84 -2.99
N ASN A 7 -4.16 -8.92 -3.79
CA ASN A 7 -4.27 -9.11 -5.24
C ASN A 7 -2.87 -9.11 -5.90
N HIS A 8 -2.77 -9.55 -7.16
CA HIS A 8 -1.47 -9.65 -7.86
C HIS A 8 -0.66 -8.34 -7.87
N ARG A 9 -1.30 -7.18 -8.05
CA ARG A 9 -0.62 -5.88 -8.06
C ARG A 9 -0.11 -5.51 -6.68
N GLN A 10 -0.98 -5.64 -5.66
CA GLN A 10 -0.61 -5.39 -4.27
C GLN A 10 0.54 -6.30 -3.83
N ARG A 11 0.51 -7.60 -4.16
CA ARG A 11 1.61 -8.53 -3.88
C ARG A 11 2.94 -8.08 -4.51
N ARG A 12 2.90 -7.60 -5.75
CA ARG A 12 4.09 -7.09 -6.44
C ARG A 12 4.63 -5.82 -5.79
N ALA A 13 3.76 -4.91 -5.35
CA ALA A 13 4.15 -3.66 -4.71
C ALA A 13 4.59 -3.83 -3.25
N TRP A 14 4.08 -4.87 -2.56
CA TRP A 14 4.24 -5.05 -1.12
C TRP A 14 5.68 -5.01 -0.61
N PRO A 15 6.67 -5.72 -1.20
CA PRO A 15 8.05 -5.66 -0.71
C PRO A 15 8.66 -4.25 -0.76
N LEU A 16 8.29 -3.46 -1.77
CA LEU A 16 8.77 -2.08 -1.92
C LEU A 16 8.10 -1.15 -0.90
N ILE A 17 6.79 -1.32 -0.69
CA ILE A 17 6.04 -0.60 0.34
C ILE A 17 6.61 -0.90 1.73
N GLN A 18 6.91 -2.17 2.02
CA GLN A 18 7.56 -2.57 3.28
C GLN A 18 8.93 -1.92 3.46
N LYS A 19 9.75 -1.90 2.39
CA LYS A 19 11.09 -1.30 2.41
C LYS A 19 11.05 0.22 2.61
N GLN A 20 10.10 0.92 1.99
CA GLN A 20 9.99 2.38 2.07
C GLN A 20 9.28 2.85 3.35
N GLY A 21 8.39 2.03 3.92
CA GLY A 21 7.59 2.36 5.10
C GLY A 21 6.44 3.35 4.84
N ARG A 22 6.53 4.13 3.76
CA ARG A 22 5.52 5.07 3.29
C ARG A 22 5.52 5.13 1.77
N ILE A 23 4.37 5.42 1.17
CA ILE A 23 4.22 5.53 -0.28
C ILE A 23 3.08 6.48 -0.65
N SER A 24 3.24 7.23 -1.75
CA SER A 24 2.16 8.01 -2.35
C SER A 24 1.46 7.21 -3.47
N ARG A 25 0.35 7.76 -3.98
CA ARG A 25 -0.29 7.20 -5.19
C ARG A 25 0.66 7.23 -6.40
N SER A 26 1.49 8.27 -6.53
CA SER A 26 2.44 8.40 -7.64
C SER A 26 3.52 7.33 -7.56
N ASP A 27 4.16 7.20 -6.40
CA ASP A 27 5.17 6.15 -6.16
C ASP A 27 4.60 4.75 -6.43
N TYR A 28 3.34 4.49 -6.05
CA TYR A 28 2.69 3.20 -6.35
C TYR A 28 2.53 2.95 -7.86
N GLN A 29 2.26 3.98 -8.67
CA GLN A 29 2.18 3.84 -10.14
C GLN A 29 3.57 3.64 -10.76
N GLU A 30 4.61 4.26 -10.20
CA GLU A 30 5.99 4.12 -10.67
C GLU A 30 6.49 2.68 -10.56
N ILE A 31 6.04 1.91 -9.56
CA ILE A 31 6.31 0.46 -9.44
C ILE A 31 5.85 -0.32 -10.69
N PHE A 32 4.88 0.20 -11.42
CA PHE A 32 4.34 -0.37 -12.65
C PHE A 32 4.71 0.47 -13.88
N ASP A 33 5.85 1.16 -13.86
CA ASP A 33 6.36 2.00 -14.94
C ASP A 33 5.33 3.06 -15.42
N ASN A 34 4.50 3.57 -14.49
CA ASN A 34 3.39 4.49 -14.78
C ASN A 34 2.33 3.94 -15.77
N LYS A 35 2.29 2.62 -15.99
CA LYS A 35 1.27 1.96 -16.82
C LYS A 35 -0.03 1.65 -16.06
N LEU A 36 -0.02 1.84 -14.74
CA LEU A 36 -1.20 1.62 -13.90
C LEU A 36 -2.08 2.87 -13.88
N PRO A 37 -3.39 2.78 -14.22
CA PRO A 37 -4.27 3.93 -14.17
C PRO A 37 -4.36 4.53 -12.75
N PRO A 38 -4.44 5.87 -12.62
CA PRO A 38 -4.59 6.58 -11.36
C PRO A 38 -5.65 6.02 -10.41
N ARG A 39 -6.84 5.70 -10.92
CA ARG A 39 -7.95 5.16 -10.11
C ARG A 39 -7.64 3.76 -9.61
N THR A 40 -7.02 2.92 -10.43
CA THR A 40 -6.61 1.57 -10.03
C THR A 40 -5.57 1.60 -8.92
N ALA A 41 -4.56 2.48 -9.02
CA ALA A 41 -3.58 2.68 -7.95
C ALA A 41 -4.24 3.15 -6.65
N LEU A 42 -5.19 4.09 -6.75
CA LEU A 42 -5.94 4.56 -5.60
C LEU A 42 -6.78 3.44 -4.96
N TYR A 43 -7.46 2.61 -5.75
CA TYR A 43 -8.26 1.51 -5.22
C TYR A 43 -7.40 0.43 -4.55
N ASP A 44 -6.25 0.09 -5.12
CA ASP A 44 -5.32 -0.86 -4.49
C ASP A 44 -4.83 -0.32 -3.12
N LEU A 45 -4.49 0.97 -3.03
CA LEU A 45 -4.05 1.60 -1.77
C LEU A 45 -5.18 1.71 -0.75
N LEU A 46 -6.39 2.06 -1.18
CA LEU A 46 -7.56 2.10 -0.29
C LEU A 46 -7.95 0.72 0.22
N ASP A 47 -7.82 -0.32 -0.61
CA ASP A 47 -8.04 -1.70 -0.18
C ASP A 47 -7.01 -2.12 0.88
N LEU A 48 -5.73 -1.79 0.69
CA LEU A 48 -4.69 -2.01 1.70
C LEU A 48 -4.98 -1.27 3.01
N VAL A 49 -5.54 -0.06 2.94
CA VAL A 49 -5.97 0.68 4.13
C VAL A 49 -7.18 0.04 4.82
N ALA A 50 -8.22 -0.31 4.05
CA ALA A 50 -9.43 -0.94 4.57
C ALA A 50 -9.12 -2.28 5.27
N ARG A 51 -8.09 -2.98 4.81
CA ARG A 51 -7.63 -4.25 5.36
C ARG A 51 -6.58 -4.11 6.46
N GLY A 52 -6.24 -2.87 6.84
CA GLY A 52 -5.33 -2.59 7.96
C GLY A 52 -3.85 -2.82 7.67
N PHE A 53 -3.44 -2.95 6.40
CA PHE A 53 -2.02 -3.03 6.03
C PHE A 53 -1.34 -1.67 6.02
N LEU A 54 -2.12 -0.65 5.63
CA LEU A 54 -1.66 0.74 5.54
C LEU A 54 -2.60 1.66 6.33
N ARG A 55 -2.08 2.81 6.72
CA ARG A 55 -2.88 3.95 7.18
C ARG A 55 -2.69 5.13 6.22
N LYS A 56 -3.77 5.87 5.97
CA LYS A 56 -3.72 7.10 5.19
C LYS A 56 -3.27 8.26 6.08
N VAL A 57 -2.24 8.99 5.68
CA VAL A 57 -1.65 10.12 6.40
C VAL A 57 -1.64 11.35 5.49
N GLY A 58 -1.92 12.54 6.06
CA GLY A 58 -1.96 13.80 5.30
C GLY A 58 -3.31 14.07 4.61
N LYS A 59 -3.35 15.18 3.85
CA LYS A 59 -4.57 15.67 3.17
C LYS A 59 -4.22 16.19 1.76
N GLY A 60 -5.15 16.00 0.82
CA GLY A 60 -5.01 16.51 -0.55
C GLY A 60 -3.77 15.96 -1.27
N PRO A 61 -2.96 16.79 -1.93
CA PRO A 61 -1.77 16.34 -2.67
C PRO A 61 -0.68 15.77 -1.77
N ALA A 62 -0.68 16.08 -0.47
CA ALA A 62 0.25 15.54 0.52
C ALA A 62 -0.22 14.19 1.11
N THR A 63 -1.22 13.53 0.50
CA THR A 63 -1.69 12.21 0.97
C THR A 63 -0.60 11.16 0.77
N GLN A 64 -0.25 10.48 1.85
CA GLN A 64 0.69 9.37 1.91
C GLN A 64 0.01 8.15 2.55
N TYR A 65 0.55 6.97 2.30
CA TYR A 65 0.12 5.72 2.90
C TYR A 65 1.29 5.09 3.62
N GLU A 66 1.18 4.93 4.94
CA GLU A 66 2.24 4.41 5.79
C GLU A 66 1.90 3.02 6.29
N LEU A 67 2.91 2.18 6.53
CA LEU A 67 2.70 0.87 7.17
C LEU A 67 1.94 1.03 8.48
N ASP A 68 0.87 0.26 8.63
CA ASP A 68 0.19 0.16 9.92
C ASP A 68 0.89 -0.88 10.79
N ASN A 69 1.58 -0.42 11.83
CA ASN A 69 2.33 -1.28 12.76
C ASN A 69 1.42 -2.24 13.55
N ARG A 70 0.09 -2.07 13.51
CA ARG A 70 -0.86 -3.02 14.12
C ARG A 70 -0.98 -4.33 13.36
N ALA A 71 -0.62 -4.35 12.07
CA ALA A 71 -0.68 -5.57 11.25
C ALA A 71 0.36 -6.63 11.67
N GLU A 72 1.47 -6.23 12.29
CA GLU A 72 2.48 -7.18 12.79
C GLU A 72 2.11 -7.78 14.16
N SER A 73 1.40 -7.05 15.02
CA SER A 73 1.04 -7.53 16.37
C SER A 73 -0.05 -8.61 16.42
N SER A 74 -0.76 -8.89 15.32
CA SER A 74 -1.86 -9.87 15.30
C SER A 74 -1.43 -11.29 14.88
N LYS A 75 -0.14 -11.56 14.70
CA LYS A 75 0.37 -12.89 14.28
C LYS A 75 1.30 -13.57 15.29
N GLU A 76 1.44 -13.02 16.50
CA GLU A 76 2.31 -13.59 17.54
C GLU A 76 1.57 -13.93 18.85
N ALA A 77 0.27 -14.23 18.76
CA ALA A 77 -0.56 -14.72 19.87
C ALA A 77 -1.23 -16.06 19.51
#